data_AF-A0A6B2XSA6-F1
#
_entry.id   AF-A0A6B2XSA6-F1
#
_cell.length_a   1.000
_cell.length_b   1.000
_cell.length_c   1.000
_cell.angle_alpha   90.00
_cell.angle_beta   90.00
_cell.angle_gamma   90.00
#
_symmetry.space_group_name_H-M   'P 1'
#
loop_
_entity.id
_entity.type
_entity.pdbx_description
1 polymer ?
#
loop_
_entity_poly.entity_id
_entity_poly.type
_entity_poly.pdbx_seq_one_letter_code
_entity_poly.pdbx_strand_id
1 'polypeptide(L)'
;MTYIDPESRAKAEADGQPYASEETIAAGYDLAGRVCRELHRAGLPAHVERPEEPKQPGVWVEVDTQGEYAGGLYVRWNAPDLAEAGMRAVTERQDPTAPEWKHYAEVVRLMQTALIGILRLAGFSVVPAEEVDDVAEGDVYVHADTPSSS
;
A
#
# COMPACT_ATOMS: atom_id res chain seq x y z
N MET A 1 -6.74 2.88 -21.15
CA MET A 1 -6.33 1.59 -20.55
C MET A 1 -7.25 1.40 -19.38
N THR A 2 -8.03 0.33 -19.32
CA THR A 2 -8.97 0.11 -18.22
C THR A 2 -8.24 -0.63 -17.12
N TYR A 3 -8.12 -0.03 -15.94
CA TYR A 3 -7.38 -0.61 -14.82
C TYR A 3 -8.22 -1.59 -13.99
N ILE A 4 -9.54 -1.41 -14.03
CA ILE A 4 -10.52 -2.24 -13.31
C ILE A 4 -11.29 -3.07 -14.33
N ASP A 5 -11.41 -4.36 -14.06
CA ASP A 5 -12.24 -5.24 -14.85
C ASP A 5 -13.71 -4.75 -14.88
N PRO A 6 -14.38 -4.69 -16.05
CA PRO A 6 -15.74 -4.15 -16.15
C PRO A 6 -16.79 -4.89 -15.32
N GLU A 7 -16.66 -6.22 -15.15
CA GLU A 7 -17.59 -7.00 -14.32
C GLU A 7 -17.40 -6.65 -12.84
N SER A 8 -16.13 -6.50 -12.42
CA SER A 8 -15.77 -6.03 -11.08
C SER A 8 -16.33 -4.63 -10.80
N ARG A 9 -16.26 -3.72 -11.78
CA ARG A 9 -16.84 -2.38 -11.68
C ARG A 9 -18.35 -2.41 -11.52
N ALA A 10 -19.06 -3.16 -12.36
CA ALA A 10 -20.52 -3.28 -12.29
C ALA A 10 -21.00 -3.89 -10.96
N LYS A 11 -20.26 -4.87 -10.43
CA LYS A 11 -20.54 -5.46 -9.12
C LYS A 11 -20.38 -4.45 -7.98
N ALA A 12 -19.27 -3.71 -7.96
CA ALA A 12 -19.01 -2.73 -6.91
C ALA A 12 -20.03 -1.57 -6.91
N GLU A 13 -20.50 -1.15 -8.09
CA GLU A 13 -21.62 -0.21 -8.22
C GLU A 13 -22.92 -0.76 -7.59
N ALA A 14 -23.23 -2.04 -7.81
CA ALA A 14 -24.41 -2.68 -7.23
C ALA A 14 -24.31 -2.82 -5.69
N ASP A 15 -23.10 -3.02 -5.17
CA ASP A 15 -22.80 -3.12 -3.74
C ASP A 15 -22.67 -1.75 -3.05
N GLY A 16 -22.83 -0.64 -3.78
CA GLY A 16 -22.78 0.72 -3.24
C GLY A 16 -21.37 1.26 -2.97
N GLN A 17 -20.35 0.61 -3.52
CA GLN A 17 -18.93 0.99 -3.40
C GLN A 17 -18.34 1.27 -4.79
N PRO A 18 -18.79 2.34 -5.48
CA PRO A 18 -18.37 2.59 -6.84
C PRO A 18 -16.87 2.88 -6.92
N TYR A 19 -16.23 2.33 -7.95
CA TYR A 19 -14.87 2.73 -8.32
C TYR A 19 -14.83 4.17 -8.79
N ALA A 20 -13.71 4.84 -8.54
CA ALA A 20 -13.46 6.17 -9.06
C ALA A 20 -13.40 6.20 -10.60
N SER A 21 -13.34 7.42 -11.13
CA SER A 21 -13.22 7.64 -12.56
C SER A 21 -11.92 7.02 -13.10
N GLU A 22 -11.91 6.60 -14.37
CA GLU A 22 -10.68 6.09 -15.02
C GLU A 22 -9.56 7.13 -14.99
N GLU A 23 -9.88 8.42 -15.02
CA GLU A 23 -8.90 9.51 -14.91
C GLU A 23 -8.24 9.53 -13.53
N THR A 24 -9.04 9.45 -12.45
CA THR A 24 -8.54 9.38 -11.08
C THR A 24 -7.65 8.16 -10.87
N ILE A 25 -8.08 7.00 -11.37
CA ILE A 25 -7.32 5.75 -11.24
C ILE A 25 -6.01 5.84 -12.05
N ALA A 26 -6.06 6.34 -13.29
CA ALA A 26 -4.86 6.54 -14.11
C ALA A 26 -3.84 7.48 -13.42
N ALA A 27 -4.31 8.59 -12.85
CA ALA A 27 -3.47 9.51 -12.08
C ALA A 27 -2.84 8.82 -10.85
N GLY A 28 -3.58 7.93 -10.17
CA GLY A 28 -3.07 7.10 -9.10
C GLY A 28 -1.94 6.18 -9.57
N TYR A 29 -2.07 5.51 -10.71
CA TYR A 29 -0.99 4.69 -11.28
C TYR A 29 0.25 5.51 -11.69
N ASP A 30 0.06 6.74 -12.19
CA ASP A 30 1.17 7.66 -12.47
C ASP A 30 1.88 8.11 -11.17
N LEU A 31 1.12 8.34 -10.10
CA LEU A 31 1.66 8.58 -8.76
C LEU A 31 2.42 7.35 -8.23
N ALA A 32 1.87 6.15 -8.36
CA ALA A 32 2.52 4.91 -7.97
C ALA A 32 3.87 4.72 -8.69
N GLY A 33 3.91 5.02 -9.99
CA GLY A 33 5.15 5.01 -10.77
C GLY A 33 6.19 6.03 -10.27
N ARG A 34 5.77 7.21 -9.79
CA ARG A 34 6.67 8.19 -9.16
C ARG A 34 7.20 7.69 -7.82
N VAL A 35 6.32 7.20 -6.95
CA VAL A 35 6.68 6.63 -5.64
C VAL A 35 7.70 5.49 -5.79
N CYS A 36 7.44 4.52 -6.67
CA CYS A 36 8.38 3.42 -6.94
C CYS A 36 9.74 3.93 -7.43
N ARG A 37 9.80 4.96 -8.28
CA ARG A 37 11.09 5.52 -8.72
C ARG A 37 11.90 6.12 -7.58
N GLU A 38 11.27 6.84 -6.66
CA GLU A 38 11.98 7.44 -5.52
C GLU A 38 12.42 6.39 -4.51
N LEU A 39 11.61 5.35 -4.26
CA LEU A 39 12.00 4.21 -3.43
C LEU A 39 13.21 3.47 -4.02
N HIS A 40 13.22 3.24 -5.34
CA HIS A 40 14.39 2.65 -6.00
C HIS A 40 15.65 3.52 -5.88
N ARG A 41 15.52 4.85 -5.97
CA ARG A 41 16.66 5.77 -5.75
C ARG A 41 17.18 5.72 -4.31
N ALA A 42 16.30 5.47 -3.34
CA ALA A 42 16.68 5.24 -1.95
C ALA A 42 17.26 3.83 -1.70
N GLY A 43 17.32 2.97 -2.73
CA GLY A 43 17.87 1.61 -2.64
C GLY A 43 16.87 0.55 -2.18
N LEU A 44 15.57 0.87 -2.15
CA LEU A 44 14.51 -0.07 -1.79
C LEU A 44 13.89 -0.69 -3.05
N PRO A 45 13.80 -2.02 -3.16
CA PRO A 45 12.98 -2.66 -4.19
C PRO A 45 11.52 -2.23 -4.03
N ALA A 46 10.87 -1.79 -5.11
CA ALA A 46 9.50 -1.31 -5.07
C ALA A 46 8.69 -1.73 -6.31
N HIS A 47 7.47 -2.19 -6.08
CA HIS A 47 6.60 -2.75 -7.11
C HIS A 47 5.19 -2.17 -6.97
N VAL A 48 4.59 -1.78 -8.09
CA VAL A 48 3.16 -1.45 -8.12
C VAL A 48 2.40 -2.77 -8.08
N GLU A 49 1.45 -2.91 -7.15
CA GLU A 49 0.66 -4.13 -7.02
C GLU A 49 -0.16 -4.36 -8.29
N ARG A 50 -0.10 -5.61 -8.76
CA ARG A 50 -0.85 -6.10 -9.90
C ARG A 50 -1.44 -7.45 -9.52
N PRO A 51 -2.73 -7.71 -9.77
CA PRO A 51 -3.40 -8.95 -9.35
C PRO A 51 -2.71 -10.23 -9.84
N GLU A 52 -2.03 -10.17 -10.98
CA GLU A 52 -1.42 -11.33 -11.64
C GLU A 52 0.04 -11.57 -11.25
N GLU A 53 0.68 -10.65 -10.51
CA GLU A 53 2.11 -10.74 -10.21
C GLU A 53 2.36 -11.34 -8.82
N PRO A 54 3.26 -12.34 -8.70
CA PRO A 54 3.56 -12.97 -7.41
C PRO A 54 4.20 -11.98 -6.43
N LYS A 55 3.91 -12.16 -5.14
CA LYS A 55 4.37 -11.25 -4.09
C LYS A 55 5.89 -11.31 -3.87
N GLN A 56 6.64 -10.36 -4.43
CA GLN A 56 8.10 -10.22 -4.29
C GLN A 56 8.47 -9.47 -3.00
N PRO A 57 9.58 -9.83 -2.32
CA PRO A 57 10.08 -9.05 -1.19
C PRO A 57 10.39 -7.61 -1.58
N GLY A 58 10.02 -6.64 -0.74
CA GLY A 58 10.22 -5.21 -1.01
C GLY A 58 9.00 -4.36 -0.67
N VAL A 59 8.94 -3.16 -1.23
CA VAL A 59 7.82 -2.24 -1.04
C VAL A 59 6.75 -2.48 -2.11
N TRP A 60 5.51 -2.56 -1.66
CA TRP A 60 4.33 -2.76 -2.50
C TRP A 60 3.51 -1.49 -2.52
N VAL A 61 3.10 -1.06 -3.71
CA VAL A 61 2.35 0.17 -3.92
C VAL A 61 1.02 -0.17 -4.59
N GLU A 62 -0.05 -0.12 -3.82
CA GLU A 62 -1.42 -0.35 -4.26
C GLU A 62 -2.09 1.00 -4.50
N VAL A 63 -2.85 1.12 -5.59
CA VAL A 63 -3.66 2.31 -5.87
C VAL A 63 -5.00 2.15 -5.20
N ASP A 64 -5.39 3.12 -4.38
CA ASP A 64 -6.75 3.19 -3.85
C ASP A 64 -7.70 3.58 -4.98
N THR A 65 -8.60 2.67 -5.34
CA THR A 65 -9.46 2.82 -6.53
C THR A 65 -10.90 3.14 -6.18
N GLN A 66 -11.24 3.23 -4.88
CA GLN A 66 -12.59 3.39 -4.38
C GLN A 66 -12.65 4.43 -3.25
N GLY A 67 -13.87 4.89 -2.93
CA GLY A 67 -14.08 5.77 -1.78
C GLY A 67 -13.57 7.20 -1.96
N GLU A 68 -13.54 7.94 -0.84
CA GLU A 68 -13.24 9.37 -0.81
C GLU A 68 -11.77 9.71 -1.06
N TYR A 69 -10.88 8.75 -0.85
CA TYR A 69 -9.43 8.90 -1.04
C TYR A 69 -8.91 8.28 -2.35
N ALA A 70 -9.81 7.89 -3.25
CA ALA A 70 -9.44 7.28 -4.51
C ALA A 70 -8.40 8.10 -5.30
N GLY A 71 -7.42 7.40 -5.88
CA GLY A 71 -6.25 7.97 -6.54
C GLY A 71 -5.03 8.14 -5.62
N GLY A 72 -5.20 7.99 -4.29
CA GLY A 72 -4.09 7.84 -3.37
C GLY A 72 -3.52 6.42 -3.38
N LEU A 73 -2.54 6.16 -2.52
CA LEU A 73 -1.78 4.90 -2.52
C LEU A 73 -1.65 4.31 -1.13
N TYR A 74 -1.82 3.00 -1.02
CA TYR A 74 -1.32 2.21 0.10
C TYR A 74 0.07 1.68 -0.24
N VAL A 75 1.03 1.96 0.64
CA VAL A 75 2.43 1.57 0.49
C VAL A 75 2.82 0.66 1.65
N ARG A 76 3.08 -0.61 1.34
CA ARG A 76 3.32 -1.68 2.32
C ARG A 76 4.72 -2.25 2.21
N TRP A 77 5.34 -2.57 3.34
CA TRP A 77 6.52 -3.43 3.35
C TRP A 77 6.13 -4.91 3.28
N ASN A 78 6.63 -5.62 2.27
CA ASN A 78 6.42 -7.04 2.07
C ASN A 78 7.71 -7.83 2.38
N ALA A 79 7.70 -8.58 3.47
CA ALA A 79 8.76 -9.51 3.86
C ALA A 79 8.15 -10.91 4.09
N PRO A 80 7.90 -11.70 3.03
CA PRO A 80 7.11 -12.92 3.10
C PRO A 80 7.71 -13.95 4.07
N ASP A 81 9.02 -14.15 4.05
CA ASP A 81 9.70 -15.10 4.94
C ASP A 81 9.54 -14.71 6.43
N LEU A 82 9.57 -13.42 6.73
CA LEU A 82 9.39 -12.90 8.09
C LEU A 82 7.93 -13.03 8.54
N ALA A 83 6.98 -12.73 7.64
CA ALA A 83 5.56 -12.89 7.88
C ALA A 83 5.20 -14.37 8.12
N GLU A 84 5.73 -15.28 7.28
CA GLU A 84 5.53 -16.72 7.42
C GLU A 84 6.08 -17.23 8.76
N ALA A 85 7.30 -16.82 9.14
CA ALA A 85 7.88 -17.21 10.41
C ALA A 85 7.02 -16.76 11.61
N GLY A 86 6.53 -15.51 11.58
CA GLY A 86 5.64 -14.97 12.61
C GLY A 86 4.30 -15.71 12.68
N MET A 87 3.62 -15.87 11.54
CA MET A 87 2.33 -16.58 11.45
C MET A 87 2.44 -18.04 11.89
N ARG A 88 3.49 -18.75 11.47
CA ARG A 88 3.74 -20.14 11.86
C ARG A 88 3.92 -20.24 13.37
N ALA A 89 4.70 -19.35 13.99
CA ALA A 89 4.92 -19.36 15.43
C ALA A 89 3.62 -19.13 16.22
N VAL A 90 2.79 -18.16 15.80
CA VAL A 90 1.48 -17.90 16.43
C VAL A 90 0.57 -19.11 16.32
N THR A 91 0.50 -19.71 15.14
CA THR A 91 -0.40 -20.84 14.87
C THR A 91 0.02 -22.10 15.63
N GLU A 92 1.29 -22.49 15.54
CA GLU A 92 1.82 -23.71 16.15
C GLU A 92 1.81 -23.64 17.69
N ARG A 93 2.05 -22.46 18.26
CA ARG A 93 2.09 -22.27 19.72
C ARG A 93 0.75 -21.83 20.31
N GLN A 94 -0.21 -21.47 19.47
CA GLN A 94 -1.47 -20.83 19.88
C GLN A 94 -1.25 -19.59 20.77
N ASP A 95 -0.17 -18.86 20.50
CA ASP A 95 0.27 -17.72 21.29
C ASP A 95 0.35 -16.46 20.40
N PRO A 96 -0.59 -15.52 20.53
CA PRO A 96 -0.57 -14.27 19.76
C PRO A 96 0.60 -13.35 20.16
N THR A 97 1.31 -13.65 21.24
CA THR A 97 2.48 -12.90 21.72
C THR A 97 3.81 -13.56 21.37
N ALA A 98 3.79 -14.54 20.45
CA ALA A 98 4.98 -15.25 20.01
C ALA A 98 6.11 -14.27 19.61
N PRO A 99 7.36 -14.48 20.07
CA PRO A 99 8.47 -13.56 19.80
C PRO A 99 8.70 -13.27 18.32
N GLU A 100 8.45 -14.25 17.44
CA GLU A 100 8.59 -14.13 15.99
C GLU A 100 7.53 -13.18 15.40
N TRP A 101 6.31 -13.21 15.92
CA TRP A 101 5.26 -12.27 15.51
C TRP A 101 5.57 -10.85 15.99
N LYS A 102 6.04 -10.72 17.23
CA LYS A 102 6.51 -9.44 17.75
C LYS A 102 7.68 -8.88 16.92
N HIS A 103 8.62 -9.72 16.54
CA HIS A 103 9.75 -9.33 15.69
C HIS A 103 9.28 -8.86 14.31
N TYR A 104 8.35 -9.60 13.67
CA TYR A 104 7.72 -9.18 12.42
C TYR A 104 7.08 -7.80 12.55
N ALA A 105 6.24 -7.59 13.57
CA ALA A 105 5.53 -6.33 13.79
C ALA A 105 6.51 -5.15 14.03
N GLU A 106 7.58 -5.36 14.80
CA GLU A 106 8.62 -4.36 15.03
C GLU A 106 9.34 -3.98 13.73
N VAL A 107 9.67 -4.95 12.87
CA VAL A 107 10.28 -4.69 11.55
C VAL A 107 9.32 -3.91 10.65
N VAL A 108 8.05 -4.30 10.58
CA VAL A 108 7.04 -3.57 9.79
C VAL A 108 6.95 -2.11 10.26
N ARG A 109 6.90 -1.86 11.57
CA ARG A 109 6.84 -0.49 12.11
C ARG A 109 8.08 0.35 11.79
N LEU A 110 9.27 -0.26 11.86
CA LEU A 110 10.51 0.42 11.47
C LEU A 110 10.49 0.77 9.97
N MET A 111 10.02 -0.16 9.13
CA MET A 111 9.90 0.08 7.69
C MET A 111 8.85 1.14 7.38
N GLN A 112 7.70 1.15 8.05
CA GLN A 112 6.69 2.21 7.95
C GLN A 112 7.32 3.59 8.22
N THR A 113 8.06 3.71 9.32
CA THR A 113 8.76 4.95 9.70
C THR A 113 9.77 5.39 8.63
N ALA A 114 10.57 4.45 8.13
CA ALA A 114 11.55 4.71 7.08
C ALA A 114 10.90 5.15 5.76
N LEU A 115 9.83 4.47 5.34
CA LEU A 115 9.07 4.78 4.13
C LEU A 115 8.47 6.18 4.20
N ILE A 116 7.84 6.54 5.32
CA ILE A 116 7.33 7.90 5.56
C ILE A 116 8.45 8.94 5.40
N GLY A 117 9.60 8.70 6.03
CA GLY A 117 10.75 9.60 5.95
C GLY A 117 11.27 9.79 4.52
N ILE A 118 11.49 8.69 3.80
CA ILE A 118 11.99 8.69 2.43
C ILE A 118 11.02 9.42 1.49
N LEU A 119 9.73 9.09 1.55
CA LEU A 119 8.74 9.66 0.65
C LEU A 119 8.47 11.14 0.94
N ARG A 120 8.48 11.56 2.21
CA ARG A 120 8.41 12.99 2.55
C ARG A 120 9.62 13.76 2.05
N LEU A 121 10.83 13.20 2.15
CA LEU A 121 12.04 13.81 1.58
C LEU A 121 11.97 13.95 0.05
N ALA A 122 11.25 13.05 -0.62
CA ALA A 122 10.97 13.12 -2.04
C ALA A 122 9.81 14.08 -2.41
N GLY A 123 9.17 14.70 -1.42
CA GLY A 123 8.12 15.71 -1.60
C GLY A 123 6.69 15.19 -1.64
N PHE A 124 6.46 13.92 -1.32
CA PHE A 124 5.10 13.37 -1.26
C PHE A 124 4.36 13.75 0.04
N SER A 125 3.04 13.89 -0.05
CA SER A 125 2.17 14.02 1.13
C SER A 125 1.85 12.64 1.67
N VAL A 126 2.41 12.32 2.84
CA VAL A 126 2.41 10.94 3.37
C VAL A 126 2.06 10.93 4.85
N VAL A 127 1.21 9.97 5.23
CA VAL A 127 0.78 9.68 6.61
C VAL A 127 0.86 8.17 6.89
N PRO A 128 0.92 7.75 8.17
CA PRO A 128 0.59 6.37 8.54
C PRO A 128 -0.80 6.01 8.01
N ALA A 129 -0.95 4.82 7.44
CA ALA A 129 -2.22 4.44 6.82
C ALA A 129 -3.36 4.31 7.84
N GLU A 130 -3.06 4.01 9.10
CA GLU A 130 -4.02 3.99 10.20
C GLU A 130 -4.71 5.34 10.49
N GLU A 131 -4.18 6.45 9.96
CA GLU A 131 -4.83 7.76 10.03
C GLU A 131 -5.95 7.91 8.97
N VAL A 132 -5.98 7.02 7.96
CA VAL A 132 -6.95 6.99 6.85
C VAL A 132 -7.89 5.79 6.98
N ASP A 133 -7.34 4.61 7.28
CA ASP A 133 -8.04 3.35 7.45
C ASP A 133 -7.47 2.61 8.67
N ASP A 134 -8.27 2.46 9.73
CA ASP A 134 -7.83 1.93 11.02
C ASP A 134 -7.39 0.46 10.97
N VAL A 135 -7.73 -0.29 9.92
CA VAL A 135 -7.29 -1.67 9.73
C VAL A 135 -5.96 -1.80 8.96
N ALA A 136 -5.40 -0.71 8.43
CA ALA A 136 -4.18 -0.70 7.64
C ALA A 136 -2.89 -0.47 8.49
N GLU A 137 -2.86 -0.99 9.73
CA GLU A 137 -1.72 -0.76 10.63
C GLU A 137 -0.40 -1.25 10.02
N GLY A 138 0.62 -0.38 10.06
CA GLY A 138 1.96 -0.67 9.53
C GLY A 138 2.15 -0.32 8.07
N ASP A 139 1.08 0.03 7.35
CA ASP A 139 1.14 0.58 6.00
C ASP A 139 1.32 2.10 6.03
N VAL A 140 1.66 2.64 4.87
CA VAL A 140 1.87 4.07 4.65
C VAL A 140 0.89 4.54 3.58
N TYR A 141 0.17 5.63 3.84
CA TYR A 141 -0.72 6.23 2.86
C TYR A 141 -0.08 7.43 2.19
N VAL A 142 -0.09 7.44 0.85
CA VAL A 142 0.33 8.60 0.03
C VAL A 142 -0.92 9.23 -0.56
N HIS A 143 -1.18 10.49 -0.23
CA HIS A 143 -2.33 11.19 -0.79
C HIS A 143 -2.15 11.43 -2.28
N ALA A 144 -3.26 11.35 -3.02
CA ALA A 144 -3.31 11.83 -4.39
C ALA A 144 -2.83 13.28 -4.47
N ASP A 145 -2.16 13.63 -5.56
CA ASP A 145 -1.86 15.04 -5.83
C ASP A 145 -3.20 15.78 -5.93
N THR A 146 -3.40 16.80 -5.09
CA THR A 146 -4.53 17.70 -5.30
C THR A 146 -4.26 18.44 -6.60
N PRO A 147 -5.17 18.41 -7.59
CA PRO A 147 -5.00 19.22 -8.79
C PRO A 147 -4.84 20.66 -8.32
N SER A 148 -3.68 21.25 -8.63
CA SER A 148 -3.43 22.66 -8.33
C SER A 148 -4.56 23.43 -8.98
N SER A 149 -5.40 24.07 -8.15
CA SER A 149 -6.48 24.94 -8.62
C SER A 149 -5.81 26.03 -9.45
N SER A 150 -5.87 25.87 -10.78
CA SER A 150 -5.31 26.79 -11.76
C SER A 150 -6.39 27.76 -12.19
#